data_AF-A0A4Q3VBT0-F1
#
_entry.id   AF-A0A4Q3VBT0-F1
#
_cell.length_a   1.000
_cell.length_b   1.000
_cell.length_c   1.000
_cell.angle_alpha   90.00
_cell.angle_beta   90.00
_cell.angle_gamma   90.00
#
_symmetry.space_group_name_H-M   'P 1'
#
loop_
_entity.id
_entity.type
_entity.pdbx_description
1 polymer ?
#
loop_
_entity_poly.entity_id
_entity_poly.type
_entity_poly.pdbx_seq_one_letter_code
_entity_poly.pdbx_strand_id
1 'polypeptide(L)'
;MTKIAALFFLLICICSVHGIAQDTLPRFTAVAKANNRNVISWTNPYRSITQIGIQRSTDSLKNFKTIITVPDPSVQQNGFADTKAPSAPIYYRMFIALDSGKYFFTNSRRPAKDTGTADESFLFNDNQRIKFSDSLSTNEVRALKTAPNEKLYVVKRRNIYTNIPESGFKKFRDSLLYLTKDTMLYVSADSILIKPFEQKEIYRASRFVFTEKFGNVMIVLPEAERKKYTVAFFEENRKPVFDIKEIKSTQLIVDKSNFVHSGWFWFELFENGELLERHKFFIPKDF
;
A
#
# COMPACT_ATOMS: atom_id res chain seq x y z
N MET A 1 28.96 65.22 -15.63
CA MET A 1 29.08 63.95 -14.87
C MET A 1 27.80 63.10 -14.91
N THR A 2 26.61 63.67 -15.16
CA THR A 2 25.31 62.96 -15.19
C THR A 2 25.13 61.98 -16.36
N LYS A 3 25.67 62.28 -17.56
CA LYS A 3 25.57 61.39 -18.73
C LYS A 3 26.42 60.11 -18.63
N ILE A 4 27.57 60.18 -17.96
CA ILE A 4 28.46 59.02 -17.76
C ILE A 4 27.86 58.09 -16.70
N ALA A 5 27.27 58.64 -15.64
CA ALA A 5 26.53 57.86 -14.63
C ALA A 5 25.31 57.15 -15.25
N ALA A 6 24.57 57.80 -16.16
CA ALA A 6 23.45 57.19 -16.87
C ALA A 6 23.89 56.04 -17.80
N LEU A 7 25.04 56.17 -18.46
CA LEU A 7 25.59 55.10 -19.32
C LEU A 7 26.05 53.89 -18.49
N PHE A 8 26.63 54.13 -17.32
CA PHE A 8 27.04 53.07 -16.39
C PHE A 8 25.84 52.34 -15.79
N PHE A 9 24.75 53.06 -15.50
CA PHE A 9 23.51 52.48 -15.01
C PHE A 9 22.79 51.63 -16.08
N LEU A 10 22.85 52.05 -17.35
CA LEU A 10 22.30 51.30 -18.48
C LEU A 10 23.08 50.00 -18.74
N LEU A 11 24.41 50.02 -18.58
CA LEU A 11 25.28 48.85 -18.76
C LEU A 11 25.03 47.77 -17.69
N ILE A 12 24.71 48.17 -16.45
CA ILE A 12 24.44 47.26 -15.34
C ILE A 12 23.07 46.57 -15.50
N CYS A 13 22.07 47.21 -16.12
CA CYS A 13 20.77 46.57 -16.40
C CYS A 13 20.84 45.48 -17.49
N ILE A 14 21.81 45.56 -18.42
CA ILE A 14 21.95 44.58 -19.50
C ILE A 14 22.65 43.29 -19.01
N CYS A 15 23.41 43.36 -17.91
CA CYS A 15 23.95 42.19 -17.20
C CYS A 15 22.90 41.55 -16.25
N SER A 16 21.69 41.35 -16.76
CA SER A 16 20.70 40.51 -16.09
C SER A 16 21.24 39.08 -16.01
N VAL A 17 21.72 38.72 -14.82
CA VAL A 17 22.22 37.40 -14.47
C VAL A 17 21.13 36.38 -14.81
N HIS A 18 21.42 35.50 -15.77
CA HIS A 18 20.58 34.33 -16.01
C HIS A 18 20.68 33.45 -14.76
N GLY A 19 19.73 33.59 -13.84
CA GLY A 19 19.63 32.69 -12.71
C GLY A 19 19.51 31.26 -13.23
N ILE A 20 20.48 30.41 -12.92
CA ILE A 20 20.33 28.96 -13.08
C ILE A 20 19.26 28.55 -12.07
N ALA A 21 18.01 28.59 -12.50
CA ALA A 21 16.91 28.07 -11.72
C ALA A 21 17.18 26.58 -11.47
N GLN A 22 17.11 26.18 -10.20
CA GLN A 22 17.19 24.77 -9.84
C GLN A 22 16.03 24.04 -10.51
N ASP A 23 16.36 23.06 -11.35
CA ASP A 23 15.34 22.28 -12.06
C ASP A 23 14.47 21.50 -11.06
N THR A 24 13.16 21.74 -11.11
CA THR A 24 12.15 21.08 -10.29
C THR A 24 11.32 20.11 -11.09
N LEU A 25 10.60 19.22 -10.39
CA LEU A 25 9.61 18.34 -11.01
C LEU A 25 8.63 19.15 -11.88
N PRO A 26 8.26 18.65 -13.09
CA PRO A 26 8.42 17.28 -13.57
C PRO A 26 9.80 16.93 -14.15
N ARG A 27 10.76 17.87 -14.16
CA ARG A 27 12.13 17.55 -14.58
C ARG A 27 12.90 16.89 -13.44
N PHE A 28 13.77 15.96 -13.80
CA PHE A 28 14.63 15.26 -12.87
C PHE A 28 15.94 14.87 -13.57
N THR A 29 16.93 14.54 -12.75
CA THR A 29 18.29 14.22 -13.20
C THR A 29 18.52 12.73 -13.05
N ALA A 30 19.14 12.12 -14.06
CA ALA A 30 19.60 10.74 -14.01
C ALA A 30 21.06 10.68 -14.48
N VAL A 31 21.96 10.16 -13.64
CA VAL A 31 23.40 10.09 -13.93
C VAL A 31 23.89 8.68 -13.68
N ALA A 32 24.64 8.14 -14.65
CA ALA A 32 25.36 6.88 -14.49
C ALA A 32 26.68 7.16 -13.75
N LYS A 33 26.85 6.51 -12.59
CA LYS A 33 28.05 6.57 -11.75
C LYS A 33 28.82 5.25 -11.87
N ALA A 34 30.04 5.22 -11.32
CA ALA A 34 30.87 4.02 -11.24
C ALA A 34 30.13 2.85 -10.55
N ASN A 35 30.59 1.62 -10.80
CA ASN A 35 30.03 0.38 -10.24
C ASN A 35 28.57 0.11 -10.64
N ASN A 36 28.18 0.46 -11.88
CA ASN A 36 26.85 0.21 -12.44
C ASN A 36 25.71 0.80 -11.60
N ARG A 37 25.95 1.96 -10.99
CA ARG A 37 24.99 2.67 -10.14
C ARG A 37 24.40 3.84 -10.92
N ASN A 38 23.08 3.88 -11.04
CA ASN A 38 22.40 5.04 -11.61
C ASN A 38 21.79 5.88 -10.48
N VAL A 39 22.13 7.16 -10.43
CA VAL A 39 21.59 8.10 -9.44
C VAL A 39 20.50 8.93 -10.10
N ILE A 40 19.32 8.91 -9.50
CA ILE A 40 18.13 9.66 -9.91
C ILE A 40 17.88 10.71 -8.83
N SER A 41 17.89 12.00 -9.18
CA SER A 41 17.65 13.10 -8.23
C SER A 41 16.61 14.08 -8.74
N TRP A 42 15.88 14.70 -7.82
CA TRP A 42 14.80 15.65 -8.13
C TRP A 42 14.61 16.69 -7.04
N THR A 43 13.99 17.81 -7.42
CA THR A 43 13.53 18.85 -6.51
C THR A 43 12.00 18.92 -6.58
N ASN A 44 11.31 18.68 -5.47
CA ASN A 44 9.86 18.72 -5.36
C ASN A 44 9.35 20.16 -5.13
N PRO A 45 8.58 20.76 -6.07
CA PRO A 45 7.95 22.06 -5.87
C PRO A 45 6.54 21.97 -5.26
N TYR A 46 5.97 20.76 -5.14
CA TYR A 46 4.58 20.56 -4.75
C TYR A 46 4.44 20.43 -3.24
N ARG A 47 3.65 21.32 -2.63
CA ARG A 47 3.34 21.29 -1.20
C ARG A 47 2.43 20.11 -0.82
N SER A 48 1.51 19.75 -1.71
CA SER A 48 0.51 18.70 -1.46
C SER A 48 0.70 17.48 -2.34
N ILE A 49 1.86 16.84 -2.20
CA ILE A 49 2.21 15.61 -2.91
C ILE A 49 1.92 14.41 -2.01
N THR A 50 1.27 13.38 -2.56
CA THR A 50 0.90 12.17 -1.80
C THR A 50 1.83 11.01 -2.11
N GLN A 51 2.37 10.95 -3.34
CA GLN A 51 3.23 9.85 -3.74
C GLN A 51 4.20 10.24 -4.84
N ILE A 52 5.43 9.74 -4.71
CA ILE A 52 6.42 9.67 -5.79
C ILE A 52 6.81 8.20 -5.98
N GLY A 53 6.62 7.68 -7.18
CA GLY A 53 7.08 6.35 -7.59
C GLY A 53 8.17 6.46 -8.66
N ILE A 54 9.35 5.94 -8.38
CA ILE A 54 10.43 5.88 -9.38
C ILE A 54 10.20 4.63 -10.22
N GLN A 55 10.10 4.82 -11.53
CA GLN A 55 9.88 3.75 -12.49
C GLN A 55 11.05 3.58 -13.43
N ARG A 56 11.29 2.33 -13.84
CA ARG A 56 12.39 1.92 -14.70
C ARG A 56 11.88 1.09 -15.87
N SER A 57 12.45 1.29 -17.04
CA SER A 57 12.21 0.49 -18.24
C SER A 57 13.49 0.29 -19.04
N THR A 58 13.53 -0.77 -19.86
CA THR A 58 14.52 -0.95 -20.93
C THR A 58 14.09 -0.29 -22.25
N ASP A 59 12.87 0.25 -22.29
CA ASP A 59 12.29 0.96 -23.42
C ASP A 59 11.98 2.41 -22.99
N SER A 60 12.23 3.39 -23.86
CA SER A 60 12.05 4.80 -23.52
C SER A 60 10.59 5.23 -23.38
N LEU A 61 9.65 4.50 -23.98
CA LEU A 61 8.24 4.88 -24.09
C LEU A 61 7.31 3.96 -23.31
N LYS A 62 7.63 2.66 -23.23
CA LYS A 62 6.74 1.62 -22.71
C LYS A 62 7.39 0.81 -21.59
N ASN A 63 6.62 -0.08 -20.96
CA ASN A 63 7.09 -1.11 -20.02
C ASN A 63 7.78 -0.62 -18.74
N PHE A 64 7.47 0.59 -18.29
CA PHE A 64 7.96 1.11 -17.01
C PHE A 64 7.38 0.35 -15.82
N LYS A 65 8.26 -0.12 -14.93
CA LYS A 65 7.92 -0.78 -13.66
C LYS A 65 8.41 0.07 -12.49
N THR A 66 7.58 0.22 -11.46
CA THR A 66 7.98 0.90 -10.22
C THR A 66 9.05 0.08 -9.50
N ILE A 67 10.19 0.70 -9.23
CA ILE A 67 11.32 0.07 -8.51
C ILE A 67 11.38 0.51 -7.05
N ILE A 68 10.87 1.70 -6.72
CA ILE A 68 10.73 2.19 -5.36
C ILE A 68 9.59 3.22 -5.29
N THR A 69 8.86 3.21 -4.18
CA THR A 69 7.98 4.31 -3.77
C THR A 69 8.70 5.11 -2.71
N VAL A 70 8.81 6.42 -2.89
CA VAL A 70 9.51 7.30 -1.96
C VAL A 70 8.75 7.33 -0.63
N PRO A 71 9.41 7.02 0.52
CA PRO A 71 8.74 6.96 1.82
C PRO A 71 8.14 8.30 2.27
N ASP A 72 8.83 9.39 1.98
CA ASP A 72 8.37 10.75 2.25
C ASP A 72 8.49 11.60 0.97
N PRO A 73 7.40 11.76 0.20
CA PRO A 73 7.41 12.53 -1.03
C PRO A 73 7.45 14.05 -0.78
N SER A 74 7.21 14.51 0.45
CA SER A 74 7.16 15.94 0.78
C SER A 74 8.55 16.60 0.82
N VAL A 75 9.62 15.79 0.91
CA VAL A 75 11.01 16.25 0.92
C VAL A 75 11.33 17.07 -0.34
N GLN A 76 11.83 18.30 -0.13
CA GLN A 76 12.03 19.27 -1.21
C GLN A 76 13.14 18.87 -2.19
N GLN A 77 14.22 18.24 -1.73
CA GLN A 77 15.31 17.74 -2.59
C GLN A 77 15.66 16.33 -2.16
N ASN A 78 15.65 15.38 -3.09
CA ASN A 78 15.89 13.98 -2.77
C ASN A 78 16.47 13.21 -3.97
N GLY A 79 16.96 12.01 -3.72
CA GLY A 79 17.51 11.13 -4.73
C GLY A 79 17.45 9.65 -4.37
N PHE A 80 17.65 8.83 -5.38
CA PHE A 80 17.66 7.38 -5.29
C PHE A 80 18.80 6.81 -6.13
N ALA A 81 19.54 5.86 -5.57
CA ALA A 81 20.59 5.13 -6.26
C ALA A 81 20.11 3.72 -6.65
N ASP A 82 19.92 3.48 -7.94
CA ASP A 82 19.64 2.16 -8.48
C ASP A 82 20.94 1.37 -8.68
N THR A 83 21.22 0.45 -7.75
CA THR A 83 22.36 -0.49 -7.82
C THR A 83 21.99 -1.83 -8.45
N LYS A 84 20.69 -2.06 -8.74
CA LYS A 84 20.16 -3.31 -9.30
C LYS A 84 19.75 -3.12 -10.76
N ALA A 85 20.33 -2.14 -11.42
CA ALA A 85 20.14 -1.82 -12.82
C ALA A 85 20.73 -2.94 -13.72
N PRO A 86 19.94 -3.58 -14.61
CA PRO A 86 20.46 -4.53 -15.58
C PRO A 86 21.50 -3.90 -16.53
N SER A 87 22.38 -4.70 -17.12
CA SER A 87 23.30 -4.24 -18.17
C SER A 87 22.55 -4.08 -19.51
N ALA A 88 21.75 -3.03 -19.61
CA ALA A 88 20.99 -2.67 -20.81
C ALA A 88 20.78 -1.14 -20.82
N PRO A 89 20.36 -0.54 -21.95
CA PRO A 89 19.85 0.82 -21.94
C PRO A 89 18.69 0.91 -20.95
N ILE A 90 18.83 1.76 -19.94
CA ILE A 90 17.80 1.96 -18.93
C ILE A 90 17.27 3.38 -19.04
N TYR A 91 15.95 3.48 -18.93
CA TYR A 91 15.20 4.71 -18.87
C TYR A 91 14.47 4.79 -17.54
N TYR A 92 14.51 5.96 -16.93
CA TYR A 92 13.79 6.26 -15.71
C TYR A 92 12.65 7.24 -16.02
N ARG A 93 11.57 7.16 -15.25
CA ARG A 93 10.55 8.22 -15.14
C ARG A 93 9.96 8.19 -13.74
N MET A 94 9.23 9.23 -13.37
CA MET A 94 8.59 9.33 -12.07
C MET A 94 7.08 9.38 -12.25
N PHE A 95 6.37 8.60 -11.44
CA PHE A 95 4.94 8.73 -11.20
C PHE A 95 4.74 9.69 -10.03
N ILE A 96 3.91 10.71 -10.21
CA ILE A 96 3.62 11.72 -9.19
C ILE A 96 2.11 11.77 -8.98
N ALA A 97 1.68 11.60 -7.74
CA ALA A 97 0.28 11.79 -7.32
C ALA A 97 0.17 12.96 -6.35
N LEU A 98 -0.87 13.77 -6.54
CA LEU A 98 -1.22 14.91 -5.70
C LEU A 98 -2.40 14.55 -4.79
N ASP A 99 -2.61 15.34 -3.75
CA ASP A 99 -3.74 15.22 -2.80
C ASP A 99 -5.12 15.35 -3.45
N SER A 100 -5.22 16.16 -4.51
CA SER A 100 -6.43 16.37 -5.31
C SER A 100 -6.88 15.16 -6.15
N GLY A 101 -6.18 14.02 -6.04
CA GLY A 101 -6.43 12.82 -6.86
C GLY A 101 -5.87 12.90 -8.28
N LYS A 102 -5.29 14.05 -8.69
CA LYS A 102 -4.58 14.20 -9.95
C LYS A 102 -3.23 13.48 -9.90
N TYR A 103 -2.86 12.84 -11.00
CA TYR A 103 -1.56 12.22 -11.17
C TYR A 103 -0.98 12.49 -12.55
N PHE A 104 0.34 12.41 -12.67
CA PHE A 104 1.03 12.50 -13.95
C PHE A 104 2.36 11.74 -13.93
N PHE A 105 2.92 11.52 -15.12
CA PHE A 105 4.25 10.94 -15.31
C PHE A 105 5.22 11.99 -15.83
N THR A 106 6.46 11.93 -15.38
CA THR A 106 7.54 12.73 -15.97
C THR A 106 7.98 12.15 -17.32
N ASN A 107 8.65 12.98 -18.13
CA ASN A 107 9.28 12.52 -19.35
C ASN A 107 10.40 11.53 -19.03
N SER A 108 10.53 10.46 -19.82
CA SER A 108 11.57 9.46 -19.63
C SER A 108 12.97 10.07 -19.80
N ARG A 109 13.92 9.72 -18.93
CA ARG A 109 15.33 10.12 -19.04
C ARG A 109 16.25 8.91 -18.96
N ARG A 110 17.28 8.91 -19.81
CA ARG A 110 18.41 7.97 -19.73
C ARG A 110 19.49 8.56 -18.82
N PRO A 111 20.18 7.74 -18.00
CA PRO A 111 21.34 8.20 -17.25
C PRO A 111 22.41 8.79 -18.16
N ALA A 112 22.77 10.06 -17.92
CA ALA A 112 23.90 10.70 -18.59
C ALA A 112 25.22 10.15 -18.02
N LYS A 113 26.27 10.05 -18.84
CA LYS A 113 27.62 9.73 -18.36
C LYS A 113 28.14 10.94 -17.59
N ASP A 114 28.64 10.71 -16.38
CA ASP A 114 29.17 11.74 -15.49
C ASP A 114 30.37 12.45 -16.13
N THR A 115 30.13 13.58 -16.82
CA THR A 115 31.17 14.33 -17.54
C THR A 115 31.37 15.74 -16.96
N GLY A 116 30.78 16.02 -15.81
CA GLY A 116 30.97 17.25 -15.05
C GLY A 116 30.60 16.96 -13.61
N THR A 117 31.35 17.51 -12.67
CA THR A 117 31.09 17.50 -11.23
C THR A 117 29.65 17.95 -10.96
N ALA A 118 28.71 17.03 -11.02
CA ALA A 118 27.38 17.21 -10.49
C ALA A 118 27.56 17.31 -8.99
N ASP A 119 27.51 18.54 -8.51
CA ASP A 119 27.58 18.97 -7.12
C ASP A 119 26.97 17.91 -6.20
N GLU A 120 27.82 17.13 -5.54
CA GLU A 120 27.40 16.11 -4.57
C GLU A 120 26.75 16.76 -3.33
N SER A 121 26.78 18.09 -3.25
CA SER A 121 26.10 18.93 -2.26
C SER A 121 24.58 18.69 -2.17
N PHE A 122 23.93 18.14 -3.21
CA PHE A 122 22.52 17.74 -3.13
C PHE A 122 22.29 16.35 -2.52
N LEU A 123 23.33 15.50 -2.44
CA LEU A 123 23.30 14.21 -1.73
C LEU A 123 23.77 14.32 -0.28
N PHE A 124 24.44 15.42 0.06
CA PHE A 124 24.93 15.73 1.38
C PHE A 124 24.27 17.03 1.87
N ASN A 125 23.14 16.90 2.54
CA ASN A 125 22.81 17.89 3.56
C ASN A 125 23.97 17.86 4.56
N ASP A 126 24.72 18.96 4.70
CA ASP A 126 25.98 19.13 5.46
C ASP A 126 25.82 18.98 6.99
N ASN A 127 24.92 18.11 7.41
CA ASN A 127 25.00 17.48 8.71
C ASN A 127 25.87 16.23 8.52
N GLN A 128 27.17 16.33 8.85
CA GLN A 128 28.20 15.26 8.87
C GLN A 128 27.85 13.99 9.69
N ARG A 129 26.57 13.70 9.92
CA ARG A 129 26.03 12.58 10.70
C ARG A 129 25.80 11.32 9.87
N ILE A 130 25.81 11.39 8.53
CA ILE A 130 25.50 10.24 7.67
C ILE A 130 26.73 9.92 6.82
N LYS A 131 27.44 8.83 7.17
CA LYS A 131 28.56 8.28 6.39
C LYS A 131 28.08 7.05 5.63
N PHE A 132 28.30 7.01 4.32
CA PHE A 132 28.00 5.84 3.51
C PHE A 132 29.13 4.80 3.62
N SER A 133 28.81 3.50 3.54
CA SER A 133 29.81 2.42 3.62
C SER A 133 30.96 2.57 2.64
N ASP A 134 30.70 3.15 1.47
CA ASP A 134 31.68 3.39 0.40
C ASP A 134 32.72 4.48 0.77
N SER A 135 32.43 5.29 1.80
CA SER A 135 33.30 6.36 2.30
C SER A 135 34.11 5.97 3.56
N LEU A 136 33.91 4.76 4.06
CA LEU A 136 34.58 4.23 5.24
C LEU A 136 35.81 3.40 4.84
N SER A 137 36.86 3.41 5.67
CA SER A 137 38.04 2.59 5.42
C SER A 137 37.71 1.09 5.48
N THR A 138 38.48 0.26 4.78
CA THR A 138 38.29 -1.21 4.78
C THR A 138 38.26 -1.80 6.19
N ASN A 139 39.01 -1.20 7.13
CA ASN A 139 39.05 -1.63 8.52
C ASN A 139 37.78 -1.22 9.30
N GLU A 140 37.25 -0.02 9.07
CA GLU A 140 35.97 0.42 9.64
C GLU A 140 34.80 -0.39 9.08
N VAL A 141 34.79 -0.68 7.77
CA VAL A 141 33.77 -1.55 7.14
C VAL A 141 33.83 -2.97 7.69
N ARG A 142 35.03 -3.50 7.93
CA ARG A 142 35.20 -4.81 8.59
C ARG A 142 34.70 -4.76 10.05
N ALA A 143 35.05 -3.73 10.81
CA ALA A 143 34.57 -3.56 12.18
C ALA A 143 33.03 -3.47 12.26
N LEU A 144 32.37 -2.77 11.32
CA LEU A 144 30.91 -2.70 11.22
C LEU A 144 30.23 -4.02 10.80
N LYS A 145 30.93 -4.86 10.03
CA LYS A 145 30.46 -6.21 9.68
C LYS A 145 30.61 -7.20 10.82
N THR A 146 31.66 -7.04 11.63
CA THR A 146 31.95 -7.89 12.80
C THR A 146 31.21 -7.43 14.05
N ALA A 147 30.74 -6.17 14.09
CA ALA A 147 29.82 -5.72 15.13
C ALA A 147 28.57 -6.61 15.08
N PRO A 148 28.11 -7.15 16.23
CA PRO A 148 26.88 -7.92 16.27
C PRO A 148 25.73 -6.95 15.93
N ASN A 149 25.34 -6.95 14.65
CA ASN A 149 24.14 -6.26 14.19
C ASN A 149 22.96 -7.08 14.72
N GLU A 150 22.64 -6.88 15.99
CA GLU A 150 21.46 -7.50 16.57
C GLU A 150 20.25 -6.94 15.85
N LYS A 151 19.58 -7.81 15.10
CA LYS A 151 18.40 -7.45 14.34
C LYS A 151 17.32 -6.99 15.31
N LEU A 152 16.76 -5.80 15.09
CA LEU A 152 15.70 -5.23 15.91
C LEU A 152 14.36 -5.35 15.19
N TYR A 153 13.36 -5.87 15.91
CA TYR A 153 11.97 -5.80 15.49
C TYR A 153 11.33 -4.55 16.08
N VAL A 154 10.77 -3.71 15.22
CA VAL A 154 9.93 -2.57 15.63
C VAL A 154 8.52 -3.09 15.84
N VAL A 155 8.07 -3.10 17.09
CA VAL A 155 6.73 -3.53 17.46
C VAL A 155 5.85 -2.32 17.75
N LYS A 156 4.74 -2.21 17.04
CA LYS A 156 3.69 -1.23 17.28
C LYS A 156 2.48 -1.89 17.92
N ARG A 157 2.01 -1.35 19.04
CA ARG A 157 0.71 -1.71 19.64
C ARG A 157 -0.04 -0.42 19.97
N ARG A 158 -1.18 -0.19 19.31
CA ARG A 158 -1.92 1.08 19.37
C ARG A 158 -1.00 2.25 18.97
N ASN A 159 -0.64 3.12 19.92
CA ASN A 159 0.24 4.28 19.71
C ASN A 159 1.64 4.11 20.33
N ILE A 160 1.95 2.92 20.87
CA ILE A 160 3.24 2.63 21.50
C ILE A 160 4.12 1.88 20.51
N TYR A 161 5.37 2.33 20.41
CA TYR A 161 6.43 1.68 19.63
C TYR A 161 7.49 1.14 20.59
N THR A 162 7.97 -0.07 20.34
CA THR A 162 9.02 -0.70 21.13
C THR A 162 9.95 -1.47 20.21
N ASN A 163 11.25 -1.33 20.43
CA ASN A 163 12.25 -2.10 19.70
C ASN A 163 12.60 -3.33 20.53
N ILE A 164 12.53 -4.50 19.89
CA ILE A 164 12.83 -5.78 20.54
C ILE A 164 13.99 -6.43 19.79
N PRO A 165 15.08 -6.81 20.48
CA PRO A 165 16.15 -7.58 19.86
C PRO A 165 15.65 -8.95 19.40
N GLU A 166 16.19 -9.46 18.29
CA GLU A 166 15.84 -10.76 17.75
C GLU A 166 16.01 -11.89 18.78
N SER A 167 17.02 -11.79 19.65
CA SER A 167 17.23 -12.70 20.78
C SER A 167 16.03 -12.77 21.75
N GLY A 168 15.36 -11.63 21.98
CA GLY A 168 14.18 -11.51 22.83
C GLY A 168 12.85 -11.78 22.12
N PHE A 169 12.85 -11.80 20.78
CA PHE A 169 11.63 -11.85 19.99
C PHE A 169 10.81 -13.12 20.24
N LYS A 170 11.46 -14.28 20.41
CA LYS A 170 10.78 -15.55 20.69
C LYS A 170 9.97 -15.47 21.99
N LYS A 171 10.58 -14.98 23.08
CA LYS A 171 9.91 -14.82 24.38
C LYS A 171 8.73 -13.86 24.26
N PHE A 172 8.94 -12.73 23.58
CA PHE A 172 7.90 -11.74 23.33
C PHE A 172 6.69 -12.33 22.59
N ARG A 173 6.93 -13.04 21.48
CA ARG A 173 5.88 -13.70 20.70
C ARG A 173 5.09 -14.68 21.55
N ASP A 174 5.79 -15.52 22.32
CA ASP A 174 5.16 -16.54 23.14
C ASP A 174 4.30 -15.89 24.25
N SER A 175 4.77 -14.81 24.88
CA SER A 175 3.98 -14.02 25.83
C SER A 175 2.76 -13.36 25.17
N LEU A 176 2.90 -12.81 23.96
CA LEU A 176 1.78 -12.19 23.26
C LEU A 176 0.65 -13.21 23.00
N LEU A 177 1.02 -14.37 22.46
CA LEU A 177 0.08 -15.44 22.10
C LEU A 177 -0.66 -16.00 23.33
N TYR A 178 0.05 -16.19 24.45
CA TYR A 178 -0.53 -16.78 25.65
C TYR A 178 -1.32 -15.79 26.50
N LEU A 179 -0.87 -14.53 26.61
CA LEU A 179 -1.42 -13.58 27.58
C LEU A 179 -2.48 -12.62 27.00
N THR A 180 -2.42 -12.29 25.71
CA THR A 180 -3.16 -11.11 25.22
C THR A 180 -4.27 -11.40 24.22
N LYS A 181 -4.38 -12.63 23.71
CA LYS A 181 -5.24 -12.97 22.56
C LYS A 181 -5.08 -11.99 21.37
N ASP A 182 -4.04 -11.17 21.30
CA ASP A 182 -3.86 -10.21 20.22
C ASP A 182 -3.29 -10.92 18.97
N THR A 183 -3.55 -10.35 17.79
CA THR A 183 -2.97 -10.81 16.54
C THR A 183 -1.68 -10.06 16.24
N MET A 184 -0.62 -10.80 15.92
CA MET A 184 0.65 -10.28 15.45
C MET A 184 0.68 -10.27 13.91
N LEU A 185 0.89 -9.09 13.32
CA LEU A 185 0.97 -8.90 11.87
C LEU A 185 2.36 -8.41 11.49
N TYR A 186 3.02 -9.06 10.53
CA TYR A 186 4.25 -8.54 9.94
C TYR A 186 3.88 -7.49 8.88
N VAL A 187 4.25 -6.25 9.13
CA VAL A 187 4.11 -5.14 8.16
C VAL A 187 5.30 -5.15 7.20
N SER A 188 6.47 -5.54 7.70
CA SER A 188 7.70 -5.77 6.93
C SER A 188 8.50 -6.90 7.59
N ALA A 189 9.68 -7.22 7.06
CA ALA A 189 10.57 -8.23 7.65
C ALA A 189 10.96 -7.91 9.12
N ASP A 190 10.97 -6.62 9.48
CA ASP A 190 11.49 -6.13 10.77
C ASP A 190 10.45 -5.27 11.51
N SER A 191 9.23 -5.17 10.99
CA SER A 191 8.16 -4.34 11.57
C SER A 191 6.92 -5.18 11.85
N ILE A 192 6.46 -5.12 13.10
CA ILE A 192 5.38 -5.93 13.61
C ILE A 192 4.30 -5.01 14.17
N LEU A 193 3.06 -5.29 13.80
CA LEU A 193 1.88 -4.59 14.26
C LEU A 193 1.01 -5.55 15.07
N ILE A 194 0.69 -5.14 16.30
CA ILE A 194 -0.19 -5.89 17.19
C ILE A 194 -1.56 -5.23 17.16
N LYS A 195 -2.57 -6.02 16.84
CA LYS A 195 -3.97 -5.62 16.84
C LYS A 195 -4.78 -6.53 17.74
N PRO A 196 -5.89 -6.04 18.34
CA PRO A 196 -6.88 -6.91 18.93
C PRO A 196 -7.27 -8.02 17.96
N PHE A 197 -7.40 -9.24 18.45
CA PHE A 197 -7.91 -10.32 17.62
C PHE A 197 -9.37 -10.05 17.28
N GLU A 198 -9.61 -9.78 16.01
CA GLU A 198 -10.93 -9.77 15.42
C GLU A 198 -11.25 -11.21 15.05
N GLN A 199 -12.14 -11.84 15.82
CA GLN A 199 -12.61 -13.17 15.51
C GLN A 199 -13.27 -13.14 14.13
N LYS A 200 -12.59 -13.70 13.13
CA LYS A 200 -13.21 -13.91 11.83
C LYS A 200 -14.39 -14.86 12.06
N GLU A 201 -15.61 -14.35 11.88
CA GLU A 201 -16.80 -15.19 11.91
C GLU A 201 -16.67 -16.25 10.82
N ILE A 202 -16.34 -17.47 11.21
CA ILE A 202 -16.32 -18.61 10.30
C ILE A 202 -17.79 -18.89 9.97
N TYR A 203 -18.15 -18.66 8.71
CA TYR A 203 -19.49 -19.01 8.23
C TYR A 203 -19.72 -20.51 8.41
N ARG A 204 -20.76 -20.85 9.17
CA ARG A 204 -21.31 -22.20 9.25
C ARG A 204 -22.69 -22.14 8.60
N ALA A 205 -22.97 -22.98 7.62
CA ALA A 205 -24.29 -23.00 7.00
C ALA A 205 -25.37 -23.39 8.03
N SER A 206 -26.57 -22.81 7.90
CA SER A 206 -27.71 -23.24 8.71
C SER A 206 -28.09 -24.67 8.33
N ARG A 207 -28.61 -25.42 9.31
CA ARG A 207 -29.13 -26.77 9.10
C ARG A 207 -30.51 -26.75 8.44
N PHE A 208 -31.21 -25.62 8.52
CA PHE A 208 -32.57 -25.45 7.99
C PHE A 208 -32.57 -24.73 6.65
N VAL A 209 -31.74 -23.70 6.44
CA VAL A 209 -31.70 -22.93 5.19
C VAL A 209 -30.27 -22.80 4.69
N PHE A 210 -29.96 -23.40 3.54
CA PHE A 210 -28.60 -23.38 2.97
C PHE A 210 -28.59 -23.44 1.44
N THR A 211 -27.50 -22.96 0.86
CA THR A 211 -27.30 -22.98 -0.60
C THR A 211 -26.80 -24.37 -1.06
N GLU A 212 -27.44 -24.93 -2.08
CA GLU A 212 -27.07 -26.21 -2.70
C GLU A 212 -26.01 -26.04 -3.80
N LYS A 213 -25.56 -27.14 -4.41
CA LYS A 213 -24.45 -27.16 -5.40
C LYS A 213 -24.68 -26.25 -6.62
N PHE A 214 -25.92 -26.04 -7.02
CA PHE A 214 -26.28 -25.24 -8.20
C PHE A 214 -26.64 -23.78 -7.87
N GLY A 215 -26.50 -23.38 -6.60
CA GLY A 215 -26.81 -22.02 -6.12
C GLY A 215 -28.25 -21.81 -5.66
N ASN A 216 -29.13 -22.79 -5.85
CA ASN A 216 -30.49 -22.75 -5.32
C ASN A 216 -30.49 -22.88 -3.79
N VAL A 217 -31.52 -22.33 -3.15
CA VAL A 217 -31.65 -22.34 -1.68
C VAL A 217 -32.52 -23.52 -1.27
N MET A 218 -31.97 -24.41 -0.46
CA MET A 218 -32.69 -25.53 0.13
C MET A 218 -33.16 -25.15 1.53
N ILE A 219 -34.45 -25.35 1.77
CA ILE A 219 -35.11 -25.17 3.06
C ILE A 219 -35.54 -26.55 3.55
N VAL A 220 -35.02 -27.01 4.68
CA VAL A 220 -35.33 -28.28 5.32
C VAL A 220 -35.97 -28.00 6.67
N LEU A 221 -37.23 -28.39 6.84
CA LEU A 221 -38.04 -28.09 8.03
C LEU A 221 -38.63 -29.39 8.59
N PRO A 222 -38.23 -29.82 9.79
CA PRO A 222 -38.79 -31.01 10.41
C PRO A 222 -40.26 -30.79 10.78
N GLU A 223 -41.13 -31.79 10.60
CA GLU A 223 -42.54 -31.72 11.01
C GLU A 223 -43.35 -30.55 10.40
N ALA A 224 -43.00 -30.10 9.19
CA ALA A 224 -43.68 -29.02 8.48
C ALA A 224 -45.19 -29.23 8.27
N GLU A 225 -45.68 -30.47 8.32
CA GLU A 225 -47.11 -30.79 8.25
C GLU A 225 -47.88 -30.40 9.52
N ARG A 226 -47.19 -30.36 10.66
CA ARG A 226 -47.79 -30.08 11.98
C ARG A 226 -47.51 -28.66 12.47
N LYS A 227 -46.32 -28.14 12.15
CA LYS A 227 -45.86 -26.83 12.61
C LYS A 227 -46.00 -25.79 11.53
N LYS A 228 -46.30 -24.55 11.91
CA LYS A 228 -46.43 -23.43 10.98
C LYS A 228 -45.09 -22.72 10.81
N TYR A 229 -44.37 -23.06 9.75
CA TYR A 229 -43.12 -22.38 9.44
C TYR A 229 -43.32 -21.19 8.50
N THR A 230 -42.59 -20.12 8.75
CA THR A 230 -42.47 -18.96 7.86
C THR A 230 -41.00 -18.59 7.72
N VAL A 231 -40.54 -18.32 6.50
CA VAL A 231 -39.18 -17.84 6.24
C VAL A 231 -39.25 -16.50 5.53
N ALA A 232 -38.63 -15.47 6.11
CA ALA A 232 -38.49 -14.17 5.49
C ALA A 232 -37.04 -13.95 5.05
N PHE A 233 -36.83 -13.50 3.81
CA PHE A 233 -35.53 -13.25 3.21
C PHE A 233 -35.26 -11.75 3.07
N PHE A 234 -34.01 -11.36 3.30
CA PHE A 234 -33.56 -9.98 3.29
C PHE A 234 -32.20 -9.84 2.59
N GLU A 235 -31.95 -8.69 2.01
CA GLU A 235 -30.65 -8.25 1.54
C GLU A 235 -29.64 -8.10 2.70
N GLU A 236 -28.36 -7.98 2.38
CA GLU A 236 -27.29 -7.76 3.38
C GLU A 236 -27.55 -6.50 4.24
N ASN A 237 -28.19 -5.47 3.67
CA ASN A 237 -28.58 -4.25 4.35
C ASN A 237 -29.93 -4.34 5.11
N ARG A 238 -30.48 -5.54 5.32
CA ARG A 238 -31.77 -5.82 5.97
C ARG A 238 -33.01 -5.37 5.19
N LYS A 239 -32.89 -4.97 3.92
CA LYS A 239 -34.06 -4.69 3.07
C LYS A 239 -34.80 -6.01 2.77
N PRO A 240 -36.13 -6.08 2.94
CA PRO A 240 -36.89 -7.30 2.63
C PRO A 240 -36.84 -7.63 1.13
N VAL A 241 -36.71 -8.92 0.82
CA VAL A 241 -36.70 -9.45 -0.56
C VAL A 241 -38.04 -10.13 -0.84
N PHE A 242 -38.37 -11.21 -0.12
CA PHE A 242 -39.69 -11.85 -0.09
C PHE A 242 -39.80 -12.76 1.15
N ASP A 243 -41.00 -13.27 1.41
CA ASP A 243 -41.25 -14.25 2.46
C ASP A 243 -42.13 -15.41 1.97
N ILE A 244 -41.96 -16.56 2.61
CA ILE A 244 -42.74 -17.78 2.34
C ILE A 244 -43.45 -18.14 3.63
N LYS A 245 -44.78 -18.00 3.64
CA LYS A 245 -45.63 -18.29 4.80
C LYS A 245 -46.23 -19.69 4.70
N GLU A 246 -46.51 -20.27 5.86
CA GLU A 246 -47.20 -21.55 5.99
C GLU A 246 -46.58 -22.69 5.15
N ILE A 247 -45.27 -22.89 5.29
CA ILE A 247 -44.56 -23.96 4.57
C ILE A 247 -44.99 -25.32 5.14
N LYS A 248 -45.69 -26.12 4.33
CA LYS A 248 -46.19 -27.46 4.71
C LYS A 248 -45.26 -28.61 4.31
N SER A 249 -44.27 -28.36 3.46
CA SER A 249 -43.33 -29.37 2.96
C SER A 249 -42.08 -29.44 3.83
N THR A 250 -41.62 -30.65 4.13
CA THR A 250 -40.39 -30.88 4.93
C THR A 250 -39.11 -30.45 4.20
N GLN A 251 -39.15 -30.42 2.87
CA GLN A 251 -38.09 -29.92 2.02
C GLN A 251 -38.71 -29.00 0.95
N LEU A 252 -38.12 -27.83 0.76
CA LEU A 252 -38.51 -26.87 -0.26
C LEU A 252 -37.26 -26.32 -0.92
N ILE A 253 -37.25 -26.28 -2.25
CA ILE A 253 -36.18 -25.67 -3.03
C ILE A 253 -36.70 -24.33 -3.55
N VAL A 254 -35.98 -23.26 -3.26
CA VAL A 254 -36.23 -21.93 -3.79
C VAL A 254 -35.20 -21.64 -4.87
N ASP A 255 -35.67 -21.33 -6.07
CA ASP A 255 -34.81 -21.00 -7.20
C ASP A 255 -34.01 -19.72 -6.89
N LYS A 256 -32.70 -19.76 -7.19
CA LYS A 256 -31.80 -18.62 -7.03
C LYS A 256 -32.26 -17.38 -7.78
N SER A 257 -33.02 -17.52 -8.87
CA SER A 257 -33.55 -16.41 -9.66
C SER A 257 -34.49 -15.50 -8.87
N ASN A 258 -35.06 -15.99 -7.76
CA ASN A 258 -35.86 -15.16 -6.85
C ASN A 258 -35.01 -14.18 -6.03
N PHE A 259 -33.70 -14.39 -5.99
CA PHE A 259 -32.74 -13.53 -5.32
C PHE A 259 -32.05 -12.67 -6.37
N VAL A 260 -32.40 -11.38 -6.38
CA VAL A 260 -32.13 -10.38 -7.41
C VAL A 260 -30.67 -10.35 -7.90
N HIS A 261 -29.72 -10.73 -7.05
CA HIS A 261 -28.30 -10.84 -7.40
C HIS A 261 -27.59 -11.96 -6.63
N SER A 262 -26.39 -12.32 -7.09
CA SER A 262 -25.46 -13.13 -6.31
C SER A 262 -24.94 -12.34 -5.10
N GLY A 263 -24.70 -12.98 -3.97
CA GLY A 263 -24.21 -12.31 -2.77
C GLY A 263 -24.69 -12.95 -1.47
N TRP A 264 -24.49 -12.22 -0.37
CA TRP A 264 -24.96 -12.61 0.95
C TRP A 264 -26.39 -12.13 1.18
N PHE A 265 -27.23 -13.03 1.65
CA PHE A 265 -28.60 -12.75 2.05
C PHE A 265 -28.81 -13.18 3.50
N TRP A 266 -29.71 -12.50 4.19
CA TRP A 266 -30.20 -12.87 5.51
C TRP A 266 -31.53 -13.60 5.39
N PHE A 267 -31.80 -14.48 6.34
CA PHE A 267 -33.14 -15.00 6.56
C PHE A 267 -33.50 -14.98 8.04
N GLU A 268 -34.81 -14.98 8.28
CA GLU A 268 -35.43 -15.21 9.57
C GLU A 268 -36.43 -16.34 9.42
N LEU A 269 -36.19 -17.43 10.16
CA LEU A 269 -37.04 -18.61 10.20
C LEU A 269 -37.90 -18.54 11.47
N PHE A 270 -39.21 -18.60 11.30
CA PHE A 270 -40.19 -18.61 12.37
C PHE A 270 -40.88 -19.96 12.46
N GLU A 271 -41.06 -20.48 13.66
CA GLU A 271 -41.84 -21.67 13.98
C GLU A 271 -43.03 -21.26 14.86
N ASN A 272 -44.26 -21.47 14.39
CA ASN A 272 -45.49 -21.12 15.10
C ASN A 272 -45.58 -19.65 15.54
N GLY A 273 -44.91 -18.75 14.81
CA GLY A 273 -44.85 -17.31 15.13
C GLY A 273 -43.66 -16.88 15.98
N GLU A 274 -42.85 -17.82 16.49
CA GLU A 274 -41.64 -17.53 17.26
C GLU A 274 -40.38 -17.60 16.38
N LEU A 275 -39.41 -16.71 16.60
CA LEU A 275 -38.15 -16.70 15.85
C LEU A 275 -37.30 -17.90 16.26
N LEU A 276 -37.14 -18.85 15.34
CA LEU A 276 -36.34 -20.07 15.53
C LEU A 276 -34.86 -19.83 15.19
N GLU A 277 -34.60 -19.17 14.07
CA GLU A 277 -33.24 -18.89 13.60
C GLU A 277 -33.17 -17.60 12.81
N ARG A 278 -32.10 -16.82 13.02
CA ARG A 278 -31.69 -15.72 12.15
C ARG A 278 -30.28 -15.99 11.68
N HIS A 279 -30.09 -16.17 10.38
CA HIS A 279 -28.78 -16.52 9.83
C HIS A 279 -28.60 -15.99 8.40
N LYS A 280 -27.42 -16.21 7.82
CA LYS A 280 -27.09 -15.79 6.45
C LYS A 280 -26.76 -16.97 5.54
N PHE A 281 -26.85 -16.75 4.23
CA PHE A 281 -26.39 -17.70 3.22
C PHE A 281 -25.87 -16.94 2.01
N PHE A 282 -25.08 -17.62 1.18
CA PHE A 282 -24.42 -17.02 0.02
C PHE A 282 -24.94 -17.66 -1.26
N ILE A 283 -25.36 -16.83 -2.21
CA ILE A 283 -25.73 -17.27 -3.56
C ILE A 283 -24.53 -17.00 -4.48
N PRO A 284 -23.95 -18.03 -5.12
CA PRO A 284 -22.84 -17.86 -6.03
C PRO A 284 -23.26 -17.09 -7.29
N LYS A 285 -22.31 -16.41 -7.92
CA LYS A 285 -22.51 -15.77 -9.21
C LYS A 285 -22.66 -16.84 -10.29
N ASP A 286 -23.58 -16.63 -11.22
CA ASP A 286 -23.63 -17.43 -12.43
C ASP A 286 -22.31 -17.25 -13.21
N PHE A 287 -21.68 -18.38 -13.53
CA PHE A 287 -20.43 -18.43 -14.29
C PHE A 287 -20.64 -18.01 -15.74
#